data_AF-A0A7L4GVE6-F1
#
_entry.id   AF-A0A7L4GVE6-F1
#
_cell.length_a   1.000
_cell.length_b   1.000
_cell.length_c   1.000
_cell.angle_alpha   90.00
_cell.angle_beta   90.00
_cell.angle_gamma   90.00
#
_symmetry.space_group_name_H-M   'P 1'
#
loop_
_entity.id
_entity.type
_entity.pdbx_description
1 polymer ?
#
loop_
_entity_poly.entity_id
_entity_poly.type
_entity_poly.pdbx_seq_one_letter_code
_entity_poly.pdbx_strand_id
1 'polypeptide(L)'
;AELPTVAFKACTQQQSRNLKQSPLPVAAAPQEVLTGGGCVGADSLLRVLANYSRCGEVKTALTVGVVGYPNVGKSSLINSLKRSRACGVGAAPGVTKCLQAVQLDRRIQLLDCPGVVMETGDAAAAAAPLRGALDPQRLRDPLSPAAAILSRCPPEQVGGW
;
A
#
# COMPACT_ATOMS: atom_id res chain seq x y z
N ALA A 1 -0.98 -8.37 22.82
CA ALA A 1 -1.95 -9.11 21.99
C ALA A 1 -1.54 -8.93 20.54
N GLU A 2 -1.40 -10.01 19.79
CA GLU A 2 -1.05 -9.96 18.37
C GLU A 2 -2.30 -9.52 17.59
N LEU A 3 -2.18 -8.48 16.76
CA LEU A 3 -3.28 -8.02 15.91
C LEU A 3 -3.39 -8.94 14.68
N PRO A 4 -4.60 -9.15 14.14
CA PRO A 4 -4.76 -9.99 12.94
C PRO A 4 -3.95 -9.41 11.79
N THR A 5 -3.06 -10.24 11.23
CA THR A 5 -2.16 -9.85 10.14
C THR A 5 -2.54 -10.63 8.88
N VAL A 6 -2.78 -9.91 7.78
CA VAL A 6 -3.14 -10.49 6.48
C VAL A 6 -2.09 -10.09 5.46
N ALA A 7 -1.44 -11.08 4.86
CA ALA A 7 -0.57 -10.85 3.71
C ALA A 7 -1.41 -10.38 2.52
N PHE A 8 -0.98 -9.29 1.88
CA PHE A 8 -1.73 -8.65 0.80
C PHE A 8 -0.77 -8.04 -0.23
N LYS A 9 -1.09 -8.23 -1.51
CA LYS A 9 -0.37 -7.63 -2.64
C LYS A 9 -1.38 -6.91 -3.53
N ALA A 10 -1.10 -5.67 -3.89
CA ALA A 10 -1.86 -4.93 -4.90
C ALA A 10 -0.95 -3.99 -5.69
N CYS A 11 -1.23 -3.82 -6.98
CA CYS A 11 -0.64 -2.79 -7.82
C CYS A 11 -1.70 -2.26 -8.77
N THR A 12 -2.05 -0.97 -8.65
CA THR A 12 -3.07 -0.35 -9.52
C THR A 12 -2.52 0.80 -10.35
N GLN A 13 -1.19 0.97 -10.39
CA GLN A 13 -0.55 2.07 -11.13
C GLN A 13 -0.77 1.98 -12.65
N GLN A 14 -0.65 0.78 -13.23
CA GLN A 14 -0.83 0.54 -14.67
C GLN A 14 -2.19 -0.06 -15.02
N GLN A 15 -2.99 -0.46 -14.03
CA GLN A 15 -4.30 -1.09 -14.23
C GLN A 15 -5.42 -0.08 -13.99
N SER A 16 -5.95 0.49 -15.07
CA SER A 16 -7.05 1.46 -15.01
C SER A 16 -8.45 0.83 -15.08
N ARG A 17 -8.56 -0.39 -15.63
CA ARG A 17 -9.79 -1.16 -15.81
C ARG A 17 -9.51 -2.65 -15.59
N ASN A 18 -10.55 -3.44 -15.27
CA ASN A 18 -10.46 -4.89 -15.07
C ASN A 18 -9.36 -5.29 -14.08
N LEU A 19 -9.38 -4.68 -12.89
CA LEU A 19 -8.42 -4.95 -11.82
C LEU A 19 -8.40 -6.44 -11.50
N LYS A 20 -7.27 -7.09 -11.83
CA LYS A 20 -7.13 -8.54 -11.70
C LYS A 20 -7.00 -8.89 -10.22
N GLN A 21 -7.78 -9.86 -9.76
CA GLN A 21 -7.69 -10.39 -8.40
C GLN A 21 -7.56 -11.91 -8.46
N SER A 22 -6.55 -12.44 -7.76
CA SER A 22 -6.40 -13.88 -7.54
C SER A 22 -7.21 -14.30 -6.30
N PRO A 23 -7.95 -15.42 -6.38
CA PRO A 23 -8.64 -16.00 -5.23
C PRO A 23 -7.69 -16.75 -4.28
N LEU A 24 -6.43 -16.98 -4.71
CA LEU A 24 -5.45 -17.70 -3.91
C LEU A 24 -4.97 -16.82 -2.74
N PRO A 25 -4.75 -17.41 -1.54
CA PRO A 25 -4.04 -16.72 -0.47
C PRO A 25 -2.59 -16.48 -0.87
N VAL A 26 -1.97 -15.42 -0.35
CA VAL A 26 -0.58 -15.04 -0.69
C VAL A 26 0.41 -16.19 -0.46
N ALA A 27 0.22 -16.98 0.60
CA ALA A 27 1.08 -18.12 0.92
C ALA A 27 1.03 -19.27 -0.10
N ALA A 28 -0.05 -19.38 -0.87
CA ALA A 28 -0.22 -20.43 -1.89
C ALA A 28 -0.16 -19.88 -3.32
N ALA A 29 0.09 -18.57 -3.49
CA ALA A 29 0.14 -17.96 -4.80
C ALA A 29 1.48 -18.26 -5.48
N PRO A 30 1.49 -18.69 -6.76
CA PRO A 30 2.73 -18.90 -7.50
C PRO A 30 3.49 -17.58 -7.67
N GLN A 31 4.83 -17.65 -7.76
CA GLN A 31 5.68 -16.47 -7.84
C GLN A 31 5.31 -15.53 -9.00
N GLU A 32 4.88 -16.08 -10.14
CA GLU A 32 4.41 -15.31 -11.31
C GLU A 32 3.23 -14.38 -10.97
N VAL A 33 2.33 -14.82 -10.09
CA VAL A 33 1.18 -14.02 -9.67
C VAL A 33 1.60 -12.95 -8.64
N LEU A 34 2.60 -13.26 -7.81
CA LEU A 34 3.15 -12.34 -6.82
C LEU A 34 3.99 -11.23 -7.45
N THR A 35 4.77 -11.55 -8.49
CA THR A 35 5.56 -10.59 -9.27
C THR A 35 4.68 -9.81 -10.26
N GLY A 36 3.54 -10.38 -10.66
CA GLY A 36 2.57 -9.74 -11.53
C GLY A 36 1.86 -8.51 -10.91
N GLY A 37 1.05 -7.86 -11.76
CA GLY A 37 0.21 -6.72 -11.36
C GLY A 37 -1.11 -7.11 -10.69
N GLY A 38 -1.38 -8.40 -10.46
CA GLY A 38 -2.63 -8.86 -9.84
C GLY A 38 -2.70 -8.56 -8.35
N CYS A 39 -3.91 -8.42 -7.84
CA CYS A 39 -4.18 -8.38 -6.41
C CYS A 39 -4.23 -9.81 -5.83
N VAL A 40 -3.60 -10.03 -4.67
CA VAL A 40 -3.62 -11.30 -3.94
C VAL A 40 -3.90 -11.04 -2.46
N GLY A 41 -4.72 -11.87 -1.82
CA GLY A 41 -5.06 -11.74 -0.39
C GLY A 41 -6.28 -10.85 -0.07
N ALA A 42 -6.96 -10.31 -1.10
CA ALA A 42 -8.16 -9.50 -0.91
C ALA A 42 -9.31 -10.27 -0.24
N ASP A 43 -9.53 -11.54 -0.61
CA ASP A 43 -10.60 -12.33 0.01
C ASP A 43 -10.37 -12.58 1.50
N SER A 44 -9.10 -12.79 1.89
CA SER A 44 -8.72 -12.93 3.30
C SER A 44 -9.02 -11.66 4.09
N LEU A 45 -8.66 -10.49 3.54
CA LEU A 45 -8.91 -9.20 4.19
C LEU A 45 -10.41 -8.90 4.27
N LEU A 46 -11.17 -9.16 3.20
CA LEU A 46 -12.62 -8.99 3.19
C LEU A 46 -13.32 -9.88 4.23
N ARG A 47 -12.86 -11.13 4.40
CA ARG A 47 -13.39 -12.03 5.45
C ARG A 47 -13.15 -11.48 6.85
N VAL A 48 -11.96 -10.95 7.12
CA VAL A 48 -11.65 -10.31 8.41
C VAL A 48 -12.56 -9.10 8.65
N LEU A 49 -12.71 -8.21 7.66
CA LEU A 49 -13.59 -7.04 7.78
C LEU A 49 -15.07 -7.43 7.94
N ALA A 50 -15.52 -8.47 7.24
CA ALA A 50 -16.87 -9.00 7.36
C ALA A 50 -17.14 -9.54 8.77
N ASN A 51 -16.17 -10.24 9.38
CA ASN A 51 -16.27 -10.73 10.75
C ASN A 51 -16.37 -9.56 11.75
N TYR A 52 -15.57 -8.51 11.58
CA TYR A 52 -15.67 -7.30 12.39
C TYR A 52 -17.02 -6.60 12.22
N SER A 53 -17.57 -6.53 11.00
CA SER A 53 -18.90 -5.94 10.76
C SER A 53 -20.06 -6.69 11.44
N ARG A 54 -19.82 -7.94 11.88
CA ARG A 54 -20.79 -8.80 12.57
C ARG A 54 -20.57 -8.83 14.10
N CYS A 55 -19.38 -8.43 14.57
CA CYS A 55 -19.04 -8.35 15.98
C CYS A 55 -19.47 -6.99 16.54
N GLY A 56 -20.76 -6.86 16.86
CA GLY A 56 -21.33 -5.71 17.54
C GLY A 56 -22.84 -5.90 17.72
N GLU A 57 -23.37 -5.53 18.88
CA GLU A 57 -24.82 -5.62 19.18
C GLU A 57 -25.67 -4.70 18.29
N VAL A 58 -25.05 -3.74 17.61
CA VAL A 58 -25.72 -2.79 16.72
C VAL A 58 -25.24 -3.02 15.29
N LYS A 59 -26.18 -3.14 14.33
CA LYS A 59 -25.94 -3.22 12.88
C LYS A 59 -25.42 -1.88 12.32
N THR A 60 -24.36 -1.31 12.89
CA THR A 60 -23.76 -0.05 12.45
C THR A 60 -22.77 -0.28 11.30
N ALA A 61 -22.69 0.67 10.37
CA ALA A 61 -21.71 0.65 9.31
C ALA A 61 -20.27 0.74 9.89
N LEU A 62 -19.38 -0.13 9.42
CA LEU A 62 -17.96 -0.17 9.78
C LEU A 62 -17.18 0.84 8.93
N THR A 63 -16.48 1.77 9.58
CA THR A 63 -15.54 2.68 8.90
C THR A 63 -14.11 2.28 9.25
N VAL A 64 -13.29 2.02 8.23
CA VAL A 64 -11.91 1.51 8.38
C VAL A 64 -10.92 2.48 7.76
N GLY A 65 -9.98 2.99 8.55
CA GLY A 65 -8.88 3.82 8.05
C GLY A 65 -7.71 2.99 7.54
N VAL A 66 -7.18 3.34 6.36
CA VAL A 66 -5.95 2.75 5.82
C VAL A 66 -4.80 3.73 6.05
N VAL A 67 -3.89 3.38 6.95
CA VAL A 67 -2.75 4.22 7.36
C VAL A 67 -1.41 3.54 7.05
N GLY A 68 -0.37 4.35 6.87
CA GLY A 68 0.99 3.86 6.59
C GLY A 68 1.84 4.90 5.88
N TYR A 69 3.11 4.55 5.63
CA TYR A 69 4.07 5.41 4.95
C TYR A 69 3.59 5.85 3.56
N PRO A 70 4.12 6.95 3.00
CA PRO A 70 3.96 7.29 1.59
C PRO A 70 4.36 6.11 0.69
N ASN A 71 3.72 5.98 -0.47
CA ASN A 71 4.08 5.01 -1.53
C ASN A 71 4.03 3.51 -1.20
N VAL A 72 3.56 3.10 -0.01
CA VAL A 72 3.36 1.67 0.35
C VAL A 72 2.16 0.99 -0.33
N GLY A 73 1.39 1.73 -1.14
CA GLY A 73 0.26 1.17 -1.89
C GLY A 73 -1.10 1.21 -1.19
N LYS A 74 -1.31 2.10 -0.19
CA LYS A 74 -2.60 2.30 0.51
C LYS A 74 -3.81 2.44 -0.43
N SER A 75 -3.72 3.39 -1.35
CA SER A 75 -4.77 3.64 -2.35
C SER A 75 -4.90 2.48 -3.36
N SER A 76 -3.81 1.75 -3.63
CA SER A 76 -3.89 0.53 -4.45
C SER A 76 -4.63 -0.60 -3.73
N LEU A 77 -4.45 -0.74 -2.41
CA LEU A 77 -5.21 -1.69 -1.60
C LEU A 77 -6.71 -1.37 -1.66
N ILE A 78 -7.09 -0.11 -1.48
CA ILE A 78 -8.50 0.32 -1.55
C ILE A 78 -9.09 0.05 -2.93
N ASN A 79 -8.37 0.43 -4.00
CA ASN A 79 -8.81 0.19 -5.38
C ASN A 79 -8.99 -1.32 -5.66
N SER A 80 -8.05 -2.14 -5.20
CA SER A 80 -8.12 -3.59 -5.38
C SER A 80 -9.28 -4.23 -4.61
N LEU A 81 -9.54 -3.80 -3.38
CA LEU A 81 -10.72 -4.24 -2.62
C LEU A 81 -12.02 -3.79 -3.28
N LYS A 82 -12.05 -2.55 -3.80
CA LYS A 82 -13.23 -2.01 -4.49
C LYS A 82 -13.46 -2.61 -5.88
N ARG A 83 -12.42 -3.24 -6.46
CA ARG A 83 -12.37 -3.70 -7.86
C ARG A 83 -12.61 -2.57 -8.88
N SER A 84 -12.39 -1.32 -8.47
CA SER A 84 -12.43 -0.15 -9.35
C SER A 84 -11.42 0.90 -8.89
N ARG A 85 -11.07 1.84 -9.78
CA ARG A 85 -10.15 2.93 -9.48
C ARG A 85 -10.89 4.08 -8.80
N ALA A 86 -11.12 3.95 -7.49
CA ALA A 86 -11.78 4.96 -6.66
C ALA A 86 -10.80 6.05 -6.17
N CYS A 87 -9.56 5.66 -5.87
CA CYS A 87 -8.50 6.55 -5.40
C CYS A 87 -7.42 6.76 -6.47
N GLY A 88 -6.83 7.96 -6.50
CA GLY A 88 -5.66 8.25 -7.31
C GLY A 88 -4.45 7.43 -6.86
N VAL A 89 -3.61 7.04 -7.82
CA VAL A 89 -2.36 6.30 -7.55
C VAL A 89 -1.25 6.84 -8.45
N GLY A 90 -0.04 6.88 -7.91
CA GLY A 90 1.17 7.32 -8.60
C GLY A 90 2.42 6.96 -7.80
N ALA A 91 3.59 7.06 -8.44
CA ALA A 91 4.88 6.79 -7.81
C ALA A 91 5.41 7.98 -6.99
N ALA A 92 4.95 9.20 -7.29
CA ALA A 92 5.32 10.39 -6.55
C ALA A 92 4.67 10.39 -5.15
N PRO A 93 5.40 10.75 -4.09
CA PRO A 93 4.78 10.97 -2.79
C PRO A 93 3.78 12.13 -2.84
N GLY A 94 2.79 12.11 -1.96
CA GLY A 94 1.78 13.17 -1.87
C GLY A 94 0.65 13.10 -2.92
N VAL A 95 0.46 11.94 -3.57
CA VAL A 95 -0.71 11.70 -4.45
C VAL A 95 -2.02 11.81 -3.65
N THR A 96 -2.11 11.14 -2.50
CA THR A 96 -3.24 11.28 -1.57
C THR A 96 -2.98 12.48 -0.66
N LYS A 97 -3.64 13.62 -0.96
CA LYS A 97 -3.47 14.88 -0.20
C LYS A 97 -4.51 15.06 0.91
N CYS A 98 -5.71 14.53 0.72
CA CYS A 98 -6.82 14.65 1.64
C CYS A 98 -7.37 13.26 1.98
N LEU A 99 -8.01 13.16 3.15
CA LEU A 99 -8.76 11.97 3.52
C LEU A 99 -9.90 11.74 2.52
N GLN A 100 -10.00 10.54 1.96
CA GLN A 100 -11.07 10.17 1.02
C GLN A 100 -11.85 8.97 1.53
N ALA A 101 -13.17 9.06 1.54
CA ALA A 101 -14.04 7.94 1.89
C ALA A 101 -14.46 7.15 0.65
N VAL A 102 -14.28 5.83 0.67
CA VAL A 102 -14.65 4.91 -0.39
C VAL A 102 -15.60 3.85 0.17
N GLN A 103 -16.84 3.84 -0.31
CA GLN A 103 -17.81 2.82 0.07
C GLN A 103 -17.45 1.48 -0.58
N LEU A 104 -17.13 0.47 0.23
CA LEU A 104 -16.79 -0.87 -0.26
C LEU A 104 -18.07 -1.68 -0.51
N ASP A 105 -18.93 -1.76 0.50
CA ASP A 105 -20.25 -2.39 0.48
C ASP A 105 -21.20 -1.63 1.44
N ARG A 106 -22.50 -1.95 1.50
CA ARG A 106 -23.52 -1.25 2.31
C ARG A 106 -23.16 -1.07 3.78
N ARG A 107 -22.28 -1.93 4.32
CA ARG A 107 -21.87 -1.93 5.73
C ARG A 107 -20.42 -1.54 5.95
N ILE A 108 -19.60 -1.35 4.91
CA ILE A 108 -18.16 -1.11 5.06
C ILE A 108 -17.74 0.09 4.21
N GLN A 109 -17.13 1.07 4.88
CA GLN A 109 -16.49 2.23 4.28
C GLN A 109 -15.00 2.20 4.59
N LEU A 110 -14.17 2.43 3.57
CA LEU A 110 -12.72 2.57 3.70
C LEU A 110 -12.34 4.05 3.65
N LEU A 111 -11.35 4.46 4.43
CA LEU A 111 -10.77 5.80 4.37
C LEU A 111 -9.34 5.72 3.83
N ASP A 112 -9.09 6.35 2.68
CA ASP A 112 -7.74 6.55 2.16
C ASP A 112 -7.11 7.75 2.87
N CYS A 113 -6.10 7.49 3.69
CA CYS A 113 -5.39 8.52 4.43
C CYS A 113 -4.12 8.96 3.67
N PRO A 114 -3.72 10.24 3.78
CA PRO A 114 -2.39 10.66 3.33
C PRO A 114 -1.30 9.83 4.02
N GLY A 115 -0.15 9.70 3.36
CA GLY A 115 0.99 8.99 3.94
C GLY A 115 1.48 9.68 5.21
N VAL A 116 1.63 8.92 6.28
CA VAL A 116 2.14 9.44 7.57
C VAL A 116 3.62 9.14 7.66
N VAL A 117 4.44 10.16 7.92
CA VAL A 117 5.86 10.03 8.21
C VAL A 117 6.08 10.57 9.61
N MET A 118 6.42 9.69 10.55
CA MET A 118 6.81 10.07 11.91
C MET A 118 8.34 10.18 11.90
N GLU A 119 8.86 11.39 11.71
CA GLU A 119 10.30 11.65 11.75
C GLU A 119 10.71 12.04 13.16
N THR A 120 11.38 11.12 13.86
CA THR A 120 12.05 11.42 15.14
C THR A 120 13.54 11.12 14.99
N GLY A 121 14.36 12.17 14.95
CA GLY A 121 15.83 12.11 14.96
C GLY A 121 16.51 12.16 13.59
N ASP A 122 17.80 12.49 13.59
CA ASP A 122 18.61 12.71 12.37
C ASP A 122 18.76 11.45 11.50
N ALA A 123 18.77 10.27 12.12
CA ALA A 123 18.78 9.00 11.39
C ALA A 123 17.49 8.77 10.58
N ALA A 124 16.36 9.32 11.02
CA ALA A 124 15.09 9.23 10.30
C ALA A 124 15.09 10.13 9.06
N ALA A 125 15.71 11.31 9.14
CA ALA A 125 15.85 12.24 8.01
C ALA A 125 16.71 11.66 6.88
N ALA A 126 17.80 10.96 7.23
CA ALA A 126 18.64 10.25 6.24
C ALA A 126 17.92 9.04 5.59
N ALA A 127 17.00 8.41 6.32
CA ALA A 127 16.23 7.26 5.82
C ALA A 127 14.98 7.65 5.02
N ALA A 128 14.47 8.88 5.16
CA ALA A 128 13.25 9.35 4.51
C ALA A 128 13.29 9.27 2.96
N PRO A 129 14.39 9.67 2.27
CA PRO A 129 14.52 9.46 0.83
C PRO A 129 14.40 8.00 0.42
N LEU A 130 15.02 7.10 1.19
CA LEU A 130 15.06 5.65 0.90
C LEU A 130 13.71 4.98 1.15
N ARG A 131 12.82 5.60 1.93
CA ARG A 131 11.46 5.13 2.21
C ARG A 131 10.41 5.68 1.24
N GLY A 132 10.83 6.43 0.21
CA GLY A 132 9.93 7.05 -0.76
C GLY A 132 9.04 8.14 -0.15
N ALA A 133 9.45 8.73 0.97
CA ALA A 133 8.72 9.82 1.63
C ALA A 133 8.95 11.18 0.94
N LEU A 134 10.06 11.32 0.22
CA LEU A 134 10.46 12.53 -0.48
C LEU A 134 10.47 12.31 -1.99
N ASP A 135 10.13 13.35 -2.73
CA ASP A 135 10.24 13.37 -4.18
C ASP A 135 11.73 13.40 -4.57
N PRO A 136 12.23 12.43 -5.36
CA PRO A 136 13.61 12.42 -5.81
C PRO A 136 14.06 13.72 -6.48
N GLN A 137 13.15 14.42 -7.16
CA GLN A 137 13.46 15.69 -7.84
C GLN A 137 13.69 16.85 -6.86
N ARG A 138 13.30 16.71 -5.60
CA ARG A 138 13.39 17.76 -4.56
C ARG A 138 14.46 17.46 -3.50
N LEU A 139 15.26 16.41 -3.69
CA LEU A 139 16.35 16.07 -2.78
C LEU A 139 17.47 17.11 -2.87
N ARG A 140 17.85 17.68 -1.73
CA ARG A 140 18.98 18.62 -1.62
C ARG A 140 20.32 17.92 -1.84
N ASP A 141 20.46 16.72 -1.29
CA ASP A 141 21.61 15.84 -1.48
C ASP A 141 21.14 14.49 -2.05
N PRO A 142 21.22 14.29 -3.38
CA PRO A 142 20.88 13.03 -4.01
C PRO A 142 22.00 11.98 -3.90
N LEU A 143 23.24 12.38 -3.57
CA LEU A 143 24.39 11.47 -3.53
C LEU A 143 24.35 10.57 -2.31
N SER A 144 23.97 11.10 -1.14
CA SER A 144 23.88 10.31 0.08
C SER A 144 22.88 9.13 -0.02
N PRO A 145 21.62 9.33 -0.49
CA PRO A 145 20.72 8.21 -0.77
C PRO A 145 21.24 7.24 -1.83
N ALA A 146 21.89 7.74 -2.89
CA ALA A 146 22.44 6.89 -3.94
C ALA A 146 23.55 5.98 -3.41
N ALA A 147 24.48 6.52 -2.62
CA ALA A 147 25.54 5.75 -1.96
C ALA A 147 24.96 4.68 -1.01
N ALA A 148 23.90 5.03 -0.26
CA ALA A 148 23.22 4.10 0.62
C ALA A 148 22.46 2.98 -0.12
N ILE A 149 22.01 3.22 -1.36
CA ILE A 149 21.45 2.19 -2.23
C ILE A 149 22.58 1.26 -2.72
N LEU A 150 23.68 1.84 -3.22
CA LEU A 150 24.83 1.07 -3.69
C LEU A 150 25.42 0.17 -2.59
N SER A 151 25.46 0.63 -1.34
CA SER A 151 25.94 -0.18 -0.22
C SER A 151 25.01 -1.35 0.13
N ARG A 152 23.75 -1.34 -0.34
CA ARG A 152 22.74 -2.39 -0.06
C ARG A 152 22.51 -3.32 -1.25
N CYS A 153 22.92 -2.92 -2.44
CA CYS A 153 22.77 -3.69 -3.67
C CYS A 153 24.04 -4.52 -3.95
N PRO A 154 23.91 -5.83 -4.25
CA PRO A 154 25.02 -6.62 -4.76
C PRO A 154 25.60 -6.01 -6.04
N PRO A 155 26.92 -6.02 -6.25
CA PRO A 155 27.55 -5.44 -7.44
C PRO A 155 27.04 -6.06 -8.76
N GLU A 156 26.64 -7.34 -8.72
CA GLU A 156 26.03 -8.07 -9.83
C GLU A 156 24.72 -7.43 -10.34
N GLN A 157 23.97 -6.75 -9.47
CA GLN A 157 22.71 -6.08 -9.83
C GLN A 157 22.91 -4.65 -10.33
N VAL A 158 24.09 -4.06 -10.11
CA VAL A 158 24.39 -2.66 -10.43
C VAL A 158 25.15 -2.56 -11.77
N GLY A 159 25.97 -3.54 -12.11
CA GLY A 159 26.81 -3.52 -13.33
C GLY A 159 26.14 -3.97 -14.63
N GLY A 160 24.83 -4.22 -14.64
CA GLY A 160 24.08 -4.70 -15.80
C GLY A 160 23.56 -3.63 -16.77
N TRP A 161 24.22 -2.47 -16.84
CA TRP A 161 23.91 -1.38 -17.79
C TRP A 161 24.88 -1.38 -18.97
#